data_AF-A0A8H5IYR5-F1
#
_entry.id   AF-A0A8H5IYR5-F1
#
_cell.length_a   1.000
_cell.length_b   1.000
_cell.length_c   1.000
_cell.angle_alpha   90.00
_cell.angle_beta   90.00
_cell.angle_gamma   90.00
#
_symmetry.space_group_name_H-M   'P 1'
#
loop_
_entity.id
_entity.type
_entity.pdbx_description
1 polymer ?
#
loop_
_entity_poly.entity_id
_entity_poly.type
_entity_poly.pdbx_seq_one_letter_code
_entity_poly.pdbx_strand_id
1 'polypeptide(L)'
;MEGSLRVPFIIRWPGKVPAGVTSNEMVHATDIFTSILEIASAEVPSDRPIDGISQVAFFKDPTAVKSQREGFLFYIKDELRAVKWKDWKLHLV
;
A
#
# COMPACT_ATOMS: atom_id res chain seq x y z
N MET A 1 4.69 15.41 -10.42
CA MET A 1 3.24 15.28 -10.17
C MET A 1 3.00 14.38 -8.95
N GLU A 2 2.77 14.95 -7.77
CA GLU A 2 2.35 14.21 -6.55
C GLU A 2 0.85 14.38 -6.24
N GLY A 3 0.29 15.54 -6.56
CA GLY A 3 -1.05 15.95 -6.10
C GLY A 3 -2.23 15.11 -6.57
N SER A 4 -2.03 14.18 -7.51
CA SER A 4 -3.06 13.24 -7.97
C SER A 4 -2.88 11.81 -7.45
N LEU A 5 -1.74 11.48 -6.81
CA LEU A 5 -1.40 10.11 -6.42
C LEU A 5 -1.35 9.91 -4.91
N ARG A 6 -0.85 10.90 -4.17
CA ARG A 6 -0.84 10.84 -2.72
C ARG A 6 -2.18 11.35 -2.20
N VAL A 7 -2.98 10.43 -1.65
CA VAL A 7 -4.32 10.71 -1.11
C VAL A 7 -4.39 10.40 0.37
N PRO A 8 -5.36 10.96 1.12
CA PRO A 8 -5.63 10.54 2.49
C PRO A 8 -6.04 9.07 2.54
N PHE A 9 -5.48 8.32 3.49
CA PHE A 9 -5.89 6.95 3.82
C PHE A 9 -6.15 6.85 5.33
N ILE A 10 -7.35 6.42 5.70
CA ILE A 10 -7.77 6.22 7.09
C ILE A 10 -8.30 4.81 7.22
N ILE A 11 -7.80 4.06 8.20
CA ILE A 11 -8.26 2.71 8.52
C ILE A 11 -8.73 2.65 9.97
N ARG A 12 -9.83 1.93 10.22
CA ARG A 12 -10.37 1.69 11.56
C ARG A 12 -10.75 0.23 11.69
N TRP A 13 -10.10 -0.48 12.61
CA TRP A 13 -10.44 -1.86 12.97
C TRP A 13 -10.32 -2.04 14.49
N PRO A 14 -11.42 -1.88 15.25
CA PRO A 14 -11.39 -1.93 16.71
C PRO A 14 -10.76 -3.21 17.25
N GLY A 15 -9.87 -3.08 18.23
CA GLY A 15 -9.15 -4.21 18.85
C GLY A 15 -8.06 -4.83 17.97
N LYS A 16 -7.79 -4.29 16.77
CA LYS A 16 -6.78 -4.79 15.84
C LYS A 16 -5.85 -3.71 15.33
N VAL A 17 -6.38 -2.55 14.95
CA VAL A 17 -5.60 -1.36 14.56
C VAL A 17 -5.65 -0.36 15.73
N PRO A 18 -4.51 0.15 16.21
CA PRO A 18 -4.48 1.10 17.30
C PRO A 18 -5.13 2.44 16.89
N ALA A 19 -5.93 3.00 17.79
CA ALA A 19 -6.60 4.28 17.56
C ALA A 19 -5.62 5.45 17.72
N GLY A 20 -5.85 6.54 16.98
CA GLY A 20 -5.10 7.80 17.14
C GLY A 20 -3.65 7.75 16.65
N VAL A 21 -3.25 6.72 15.91
CA VAL A 21 -1.90 6.60 15.35
C VAL A 21 -1.85 7.17 13.93
N THR A 22 -0.76 7.85 13.62
CA THR A 22 -0.44 8.33 12.27
C THR A 22 0.89 7.72 11.81
N SER A 23 0.99 7.45 10.51
CA SER A 23 2.22 6.96 9.88
C SER A 23 2.39 7.56 8.49
N ASN A 24 3.64 7.79 8.10
CA ASN A 24 4.03 8.24 6.76
C ASN A 24 4.55 7.11 5.87
N GLU A 25 4.49 5.86 6.35
CA GLU A 25 4.85 4.69 5.57
C GLU A 25 3.96 4.56 4.32
N MET A 26 4.52 3.98 3.25
CA MET A 26 3.84 3.91 1.97
C MET A 26 2.77 2.82 1.96
N VAL A 27 1.56 3.14 1.51
CA VAL A 27 0.50 2.16 1.22
C VAL A 27 -0.04 2.46 -0.17
N HIS A 28 -0.25 1.43 -0.99
CA HIS A 28 -0.82 1.57 -2.32
C HIS A 28 -2.24 1.00 -2.36
N ALA A 29 -3.08 1.52 -3.25
CA ALA A 29 -4.48 1.09 -3.35
C ALA A 29 -4.63 -0.43 -3.61
N THR A 30 -3.68 -1.04 -4.32
CA THR A 30 -3.66 -2.49 -4.57
C THR A 30 -3.40 -3.34 -3.32
N ASP A 31 -2.77 -2.79 -2.28
CA ASP A 31 -2.50 -3.50 -1.02
C ASP A 31 -3.76 -3.84 -0.26
N ILE A 32 -4.84 -3.08 -0.47
CA ILE A 32 -6.12 -3.30 0.20
C ILE A 32 -6.71 -4.65 -0.18
N PHE A 33 -6.54 -5.08 -1.44
CA PHE A 33 -7.02 -6.39 -1.90
C PHE A 33 -6.36 -7.54 -1.13
N THR A 34 -5.02 -7.61 -1.12
CA THR A 34 -4.31 -8.68 -0.42
C THR A 34 -4.44 -8.59 1.09
N SER A 35 -4.55 -7.39 1.66
CA SER A 35 -4.82 -7.20 3.09
C SER A 35 -6.20 -7.73 3.48
N ILE A 36 -7.24 -7.48 2.68
CA ILE A 36 -8.60 -8.01 2.96
C ILE A 36 -8.62 -9.54 2.84
N LEU A 37 -7.93 -10.12 1.85
CA LEU A 37 -7.82 -11.57 1.73
C LEU A 37 -7.17 -12.20 2.97
N GLU A 38 -6.06 -11.63 3.46
CA GLU A 38 -5.43 -12.11 4.70
C GLU A 38 -6.40 -11.99 5.90
N ILE A 39 -7.10 -10.86 6.04
CA ILE A 39 -8.09 -10.67 7.10
C ILE A 39 -9.20 -11.72 7.03
N ALA A 40 -9.65 -12.05 5.83
CA ALA A 40 -10.69 -13.05 5.57
C ALA A 40 -10.17 -14.50 5.62
N SER A 41 -8.87 -14.72 5.84
CA SER A 41 -8.23 -16.03 5.72
C SER A 41 -8.46 -16.68 4.35
N ALA A 42 -8.52 -15.86 3.30
CA ALA A 42 -8.66 -16.28 1.92
C ALA A 42 -7.30 -16.32 1.21
N GLU A 43 -7.18 -17.18 0.20
CA GLU A 43 -5.95 -17.32 -0.58
C GLU A 43 -5.80 -16.20 -1.61
N VAL A 44 -4.56 -15.72 -1.79
CA VAL A 44 -4.21 -14.83 -2.90
C VAL A 44 -4.19 -15.65 -4.18
N PRO A 45 -4.86 -15.21 -5.27
CA PRO A 45 -4.80 -15.91 -6.55
C PRO A 45 -3.36 -16.11 -7.02
N SER A 46 -3.02 -17.34 -7.41
CA SER A 46 -1.70 -17.73 -7.92
C SER A 46 -1.66 -17.92 -9.44
N ASP A 47 -2.81 -17.73 -10.11
CA ASP A 47 -2.99 -17.90 -11.55
C ASP A 47 -2.70 -16.62 -12.37
N ARG A 48 -2.36 -15.52 -11.70
CA ARG A 48 -2.10 -14.20 -12.31
C ARG A 48 -1.16 -13.35 -11.44
N PRO A 49 -0.49 -12.34 -12.01
CA PRO A 49 0.26 -11.36 -11.22
C PRO A 49 -0.65 -10.58 -10.26
N ILE A 50 -0.15 -10.35 -9.04
CA ILE A 50 -0.81 -9.56 -8.01
C ILE A 50 0.18 -8.52 -7.49
N ASP A 51 -0.11 -7.24 -7.71
CA ASP A 51 0.77 -6.13 -7.28
C ASP A 51 0.62 -5.76 -5.80
N GLY A 52 -0.48 -6.19 -5.18
CA GLY A 52 -0.79 -5.89 -3.78
C GLY A 52 0.08 -6.70 -2.82
N ILE A 53 0.52 -6.07 -1.74
CA ILE A 53 1.26 -6.71 -0.65
C ILE A 53 0.45 -6.47 0.63
N SER A 54 0.19 -7.53 1.38
CA SER A 54 -0.61 -7.37 2.60
C SER A 54 0.09 -6.44 3.59
N GLN A 55 -0.67 -5.49 4.12
CA GLN A 55 -0.24 -4.52 5.11
C GLN A 55 -0.83 -4.84 6.50
N VAL A 56 -1.44 -6.00 6.69
CA VAL A 56 -2.14 -6.35 7.95
C VAL A 56 -1.19 -6.30 9.15
N ALA A 57 0.05 -6.79 9.01
CA ALA A 57 1.05 -6.70 10.06
C ALA A 57 1.38 -5.24 10.42
N PHE A 58 1.58 -4.39 9.41
CA PHE A 58 1.80 -2.95 9.58
C PHE A 58 0.59 -2.25 10.21
N PHE A 59 -0.63 -2.56 9.78
CA PHE A 59 -1.84 -1.96 10.33
C PHE A 59 -2.05 -2.32 11.80
N LYS A 60 -1.67 -3.53 12.22
CA LYS A 60 -1.81 -4.00 13.61
C LYS A 60 -0.78 -3.39 14.55
N ASP A 61 0.44 -3.14 14.09
CA ASP A 61 1.48 -2.50 14.89
C ASP A 61 2.30 -1.50 14.04
N PRO A 62 1.71 -0.34 13.71
CA PRO A 62 2.37 0.67 12.88
C PRO A 62 3.55 1.37 13.59
N THR A 63 3.78 1.08 14.87
CA THR A 63 4.90 1.63 15.66
C THR A 63 6.13 0.73 15.64
N ALA A 64 5.95 -0.59 15.53
CA ALA A 64 7.06 -1.54 15.47
C ALA A 64 7.30 -2.11 14.07
N VAL A 65 6.27 -2.14 13.22
CA VAL A 65 6.31 -2.72 11.89
C VAL A 65 6.28 -1.61 10.85
N LYS A 66 7.15 -1.70 9.84
CA LYS A 66 7.12 -0.83 8.67
C LYS A 66 6.17 -1.37 7.61
N SER A 67 5.71 -0.50 6.71
CA SER A 67 4.99 -0.97 5.53
C SER A 67 5.88 -1.94 4.76
N GLN A 68 5.27 -3.00 4.24
CA GLN A 68 5.96 -3.94 3.35
C GLN A 68 6.20 -3.37 1.96
N ARG A 69 5.72 -2.15 1.68
CA ARG A 69 5.84 -1.50 0.39
C ARG A 69 7.01 -0.53 0.35
N GLU A 70 7.94 -0.80 -0.56
CA GLU A 70 9.06 0.10 -0.84
C GLU A 70 8.77 1.06 -2.00
N GLY A 71 7.82 0.74 -2.89
CA GLY A 71 7.57 1.53 -4.09
C GLY A 71 6.33 1.13 -4.86
N PHE A 72 6.07 1.86 -5.94
CA PHE A 72 5.03 1.54 -6.92
C PHE A 72 5.33 2.18 -8.28
N LEU A 73 4.73 1.59 -9.32
CA LEU A 73 4.74 2.10 -10.68
C LEU A 73 3.57 3.05 -10.90
N PHE A 74 3.83 4.19 -11.55
CA PHE A 74 2.79 5.15 -11.91
C PHE A 74 2.54 5.11 -13.41
N TYR A 75 1.38 4.59 -13.78
CA TYR A 75 0.89 4.57 -15.15
C TYR A 75 -0.12 5.68 -15.40
N ILE A 76 -0.05 6.28 -16.58
CA ILE A 76 -1.17 7.00 -17.18
C ILE A 76 -1.60 6.19 -18.38
N LYS A 77 -2.78 5.57 -18.30
CA LYS A 77 -3.24 4.58 -19.27
C LYS A 77 -2.21 3.45 -19.41
N ASP A 78 -1.62 3.30 -20.58
CA ASP A 78 -0.64 2.28 -20.97
C ASP A 78 0.82 2.75 -20.85
N GLU A 79 1.06 4.00 -20.46
CA GLU A 79 2.40 4.56 -20.36
C GLU A 79 2.90 4.61 -18.91
N LEU A 80 4.10 4.07 -18.67
CA LEU A 80 4.79 4.23 -17.40
C LEU A 80 5.38 5.65 -17.32
N ARG A 81 4.80 6.50 -16.46
CA ARG A 81 5.16 7.92 -16.33
C ARG A 81 6.06 8.23 -15.15
N ALA A 82 6.02 7.41 -14.10
CA ALA A 82 6.96 7.54 -13.00
C ALA A 82 7.15 6.22 -12.24
N VAL A 83 8.24 6.16 -11.48
CA VAL A 83 8.50 5.12 -10.49
C VAL A 83 8.73 5.79 -9.14
N LYS A 84 7.95 5.40 -8.13
CA LYS A 84 8.19 5.79 -6.74
C LYS A 84 8.96 4.67 -6.06
N TRP A 85 10.05 5.01 -5.39
CA TRP A 85 10.85 4.08 -4.58
C TRP A 85 11.38 4.78 -3.34
N LYS A 86 10.95 4.35 -2.16
CA LYS A 86 11.28 4.92 -0.85
C LYS A 86 11.05 6.42 -0.85
N ASP A 87 12.10 7.22 -0.72
CA ASP A 87 12.03 8.69 -0.77
C ASP A 87 12.15 9.25 -2.19
N TRP A 88 12.59 8.44 -3.15
CA TRP A 88 12.81 8.85 -4.53
C TRP A 88 11.55 8.72 -5.39
N LYS A 89 11.47 9.60 -6.39
CA LYS A 89 10.54 9.47 -7.50
C LYS A 89 11.26 9.84 -8.80
N LEU A 90 11.31 8.89 -9.72
CA LEU A 90 11.83 9.09 -11.06
C LEU A 90 10.65 9.40 -11.99
N HIS A 91 10.74 10.53 -12.69
CA HIS A 91 9.81 10.86 -13.77
C HIS A 91 10.41 10.41 -15.10
N LEU A 92 9.67 9.58 -15.83
CA LEU A 92 10.01 9.16 -17.19
C LEU A 92 9.22 10.11 -18.10
N VAL A 93 9.90 11.16 -18.58
CA VAL A 93 9.30 12.22 -19.40
C VAL A 93 9.10 11.71 -20.81
#